data_AF-A0A4Q0ZA31-F1
#
_entry.id   AF-A0A4Q0ZA31-F1
#
_cell.length_a   1.000
_cell.length_b   1.000
_cell.length_c   1.000
_cell.angle_alpha   90.00
_cell.angle_beta   90.00
_cell.angle_gamma   90.00
#
_symmetry.space_group_name_H-M   'P 1'
#
loop_
_entity.id
_entity.type
_entity.pdbx_description
1 polymer ?
#
loop_
_entity_poly.entity_id
_entity_poly.type
_entity_poly.pdbx_seq_one_letter_code
_entity_poly.pdbx_strand_id
1 'polypeptide(L)' 'MNIEQRFLLKAMEDNNFVCFMYEQESFKSVKILKFENGLIYTDSGNFEIEKIKKVVVLKDRF' A
#
# COMPACT_ATOMS: atom_id res chain seq x y z
N MET A 1 11.29 -0.49 -10.43
CA MET A 1 10.43 0.09 -9.37
C MET A 1 9.64 1.24 -9.97
N ASN A 2 8.33 1.07 -10.10
CA ASN A 2 7.43 2.10 -10.60
C ASN A 2 7.20 3.21 -9.57
N ILE A 3 6.75 4.37 -10.02
CA ILE A 3 6.56 5.53 -9.14
C ILE A 3 5.50 5.27 -8.06
N GLU A 4 4.44 4.52 -8.40
CA GLU A 4 3.39 4.08 -7.45
C GLU A 4 3.96 3.22 -6.32
N GLN A 5 4.89 2.32 -6.65
CA GLN A 5 5.55 1.45 -5.67
C GLN A 5 6.43 2.27 -4.71
N ARG A 6 7.07 3.34 -5.21
CA ARG A 6 7.82 4.28 -4.36
C ARG A 6 6.91 5.00 -3.38
N PHE A 7 5.70 5.40 -3.80
CA PHE A 7 4.73 6.03 -2.91
C PHE A 7 4.23 5.07 -1.82
N LEU A 8 3.98 3.79 -2.16
CA LEU A 8 3.62 2.75 -1.19
C LEU A 8 4.70 2.56 -0.13
N LEU A 9 5.95 2.36 -0.56
CA LEU A 9 7.07 2.14 0.37
C LEU A 9 7.31 3.35 1.25
N LYS A 10 7.24 4.56 0.68
CA LYS A 10 7.36 5.78 1.47
C LYS A 10 6.21 5.96 2.47
N ALA A 11 4.98 5.60 2.08
CA ALA A 11 3.84 5.65 2.99
C ALA A 11 4.01 4.67 4.17
N MET A 12 4.58 3.49 3.93
CA MET A 12 4.97 2.55 4.97
C MET A 12 6.01 3.16 5.92
N GLU A 13 7.09 3.74 5.39
CA GLU A 13 8.14 4.37 6.21
C GLU A 13 7.61 5.55 7.05
N ASP A 14 6.73 6.35 6.47
CA ASP A 14 6.13 7.53 7.12
C ASP A 14 4.92 7.18 8.02
N ASN A 15 4.57 5.88 8.15
CA ASN A 15 3.37 5.36 8.82
C ASN A 15 2.06 6.06 8.39
N ASN A 16 1.93 6.38 7.10
CA ASN A 16 0.70 6.91 6.54
C ASN A 16 -0.23 5.78 6.12
N PHE A 17 -1.53 5.99 6.30
CA PHE A 17 -2.52 5.11 5.69
C PHE A 17 -2.48 5.21 4.16
N VAL A 18 -2.81 4.10 3.49
CA VAL A 18 -2.92 4.09 2.03
C VAL A 18 -4.29 3.59 1.57
N CYS A 19 -4.72 4.10 0.43
CA CYS A 19 -5.83 3.56 -0.34
C CYS A 19 -5.29 3.06 -1.66
N PHE A 20 -5.77 1.92 -2.13
CA PHE A 20 -5.36 1.38 -3.42
C PHE A 20 -6.43 0.45 -3.99
N MET A 21 -6.28 0.13 -5.27
CA MET A 21 -7.12 -0.85 -5.96
C MET A 21 -6.32 -2.12 -6.19
N TYR A 22 -6.92 -3.27 -5.90
CA TYR A 22 -6.34 -4.60 -6.12
C TYR A 22 -7.41 -5.49 -6.76
N GLU A 23 -7.11 -6.07 -7.92
CA GLU A 23 -8.00 -6.99 -8.65
C GLU A 23 -9.48 -6.53 -8.75
N GLN A 24 -9.69 -5.24 -9.00
CA GLN A 24 -10.99 -4.53 -9.11
C GLN A 24 -11.66 -4.16 -7.78
N GLU A 25 -11.14 -4.61 -6.65
CA GLU A 25 -11.60 -4.21 -5.33
C GLU A 25 -10.84 -2.97 -4.84
N SER A 26 -11.53 -2.07 -4.13
CA SER A 26 -10.93 -0.88 -3.55
C SER A 26 -10.68 -1.08 -2.07
N PHE A 27 -9.44 -0.91 -1.65
CA PHE A 27 -9.01 -0.95 -0.27
C PHE A 27 -8.73 0.47 0.21
N LYS A 28 -9.28 0.83 1.37
CA LYS A 28 -9.18 2.18 1.93
C LYS A 28 -8.65 2.13 3.35
N SER A 29 -7.86 3.14 3.72
CA SER A 29 -7.30 3.29 5.07
C SER A 29 -6.51 2.06 5.53
N VAL A 30 -5.71 1.49 4.63
CA VAL A 30 -4.92 0.28 4.90
C VAL A 30 -3.58 0.66 5.52
N LYS A 31 -3.15 -0.10 6.53
CA LYS A 31 -1.84 0.05 7.16
C LYS A 31 -0.85 -0.90 6.53
N ILE A 32 0.21 -0.38 5.94
CA ILE A 32 1.31 -1.23 5.46
C ILE A 32 2.21 -1.54 6.65
N LEU A 33 2.33 -2.82 6.99
CA LEU A 33 3.12 -3.29 8.12
C LEU A 33 4.51 -3.75 7.68
N LYS A 34 4.59 -4.42 6.52
CA LYS A 34 5.85 -4.97 6.01
C LYS A 34 5.81 -5.07 4.49
N PHE A 35 6.98 -4.96 3.86
CA PHE A 35 7.20 -5.28 2.46
C PHE A 35 8.32 -6.32 2.34
N GLU A 36 8.05 -7.46 1.70
CA GLU A 36 9.04 -8.52 1.51
C GLU A 36 8.75 -9.30 0.22
N ASN A 37 9.78 -9.56 -0.60
CA ASN A 37 9.70 -10.35 -1.83
C ASN A 37 8.56 -9.92 -2.80
N GLY A 38 8.25 -8.63 -2.89
CA GLY A 38 7.17 -8.13 -3.75
C GLY A 38 5.77 -8.23 -3.15
N LEU A 39 5.64 -8.74 -1.91
CA LEU A 39 4.39 -8.79 -1.16
C LEU A 39 4.35 -7.66 -0.12
N ILE A 40 3.22 -6.98 -0.08
CA ILE A 40 2.86 -6.01 0.95
C ILE A 40 1.97 -6.70 1.97
N TYR A 41 2.44 -6.74 3.22
CA TYR A 41 1.68 -7.23 4.36
C TYR A 41 1.02 -6.04 5.03
N THR A 42 -0.29 -6.13 5.20
CA THR A 42 -1.10 -5.06 5.76
C THR A 42 -1.97 -5.57 6.89
N ASP A 43 -2.59 -4.65 7.63
CA ASP A 43 -3.61 -4.98 8.63
C ASP A 43 -4.88 -5.62 8.02
N SER A 44 -5.10 -5.41 6.72
CA SER A 44 -6.28 -5.88 5.98
C SER A 44 -6.01 -7.15 5.15
N GLY A 45 -4.76 -7.65 5.13
CA GLY A 45 -4.35 -8.81 4.34
C GLY A 45 -3.02 -8.62 3.62
N ASN A 46 -2.68 -9.55 2.73
CA ASN A 46 -1.43 -9.55 1.99
C ASN A 46 -1.69 -9.31 0.50
N PHE A 47 -0.91 -8.44 -0.13
CA PHE A 47 -1.14 -7.99 -1.50
C PHE A 47 0.15 -8.00 -2.32
N GLU A 48 0.08 -8.49 -3.55
CA GLU A 48 1.21 -8.39 -4.50
C GLU A 48 1.37 -6.95 -5.01
N ILE A 49 2.55 -6.36 -4.82
CA ILE A 49 2.84 -4.97 -5.17
C ILE A 49 2.66 -4.67 -6.67
N GLU A 50 2.81 -5.69 -7.52
CA GLU A 50 2.67 -5.56 -8.98
C GLU A 50 1.20 -5.46 -9.43
N LYS A 51 0.28 -6.00 -8.63
CA LYS A 51 -1.16 -5.98 -8.92
C LYS A 51 -1.86 -4.75 -8.34
N ILE A 52 -1.22 -4.04 -7.41
CA ILE A 52 -1.74 -2.82 -6.82
C ILE A 52 -1.72 -1.68 -7.85
N LYS A 53 -2.83 -0.96 -7.94
CA LYS A 53 -3.00 0.20 -8.84
C LYS A 53 -3.67 1.35 -8.10
N LYS A 54 -3.54 2.57 -8.63
CA LYS A 54 -4.25 3.76 -8.12
C LYS A 54 -3.97 4.00 -6.63
N VAL A 55 -2.70 3.96 -6.26
CA VAL A 55 -2.26 4.23 -4.89
C VAL A 55 -2.51 5.68 -4.54
N VAL A 56 -3.15 5.91 -3.39
CA VAL A 56 -3.35 7.21 -2.77
C VAL A 56 -2.86 7.13 -1.33
N VAL A 57 -1.86 7.96 -0.99
CA VAL A 57 -1.38 8.07 0.38
C VAL A 57 -2.25 9.08 1.12
N LEU A 58 -2.84 8.66 2.23
CA LEU A 58 -3.63 9.54 3.10
C LEU A 58 -2.68 10.38 3.96
N LYS A 59 -3.13 11.57 4.37
CA LYS A 59 -2.35 12.45 5.26
C LYS A 59 -2.40 12.00 6.72
N ASP A 60 -3.41 11.21 7.08
CA ASP A 60 -3.52 10.58 8.39
C ASP A 60 -2.45 9.51 8.58
N ARG A 61 -1.84 9.53 9.78
CA ARG A 61 -0.80 8.61 10.21
C ARG A 61 -1.32 7.68 11.30
N PHE A 62 -0.63 6.57 11.51
CA PHE A 62 -0.92 5.59 12.55
C PHE A 62 0.30 5.15 13.35
#